data_AF-A0A8J7MGK8-F1
#
_entry.id   AF-A0A8J7MGK8-F1
#
_cell.length_a   1.000
_cell.length_b   1.000
_cell.length_c   1.000
_cell.angle_alpha   90.00
_cell.angle_beta   90.00
_cell.angle_gamma   90.00
#
_symmetry.space_group_name_H-M   'P 1'
#
loop_
_entity.id
_entity.type
_entity.pdbx_description
1 polymer ?
#
loop_
_entity_poly.entity_id
_entity_poly.type
_entity_poly.pdbx_seq_one_letter_code
_entity_poly.pdbx_strand_id
1 'polypeptide(L)'
;MATARYLSPYRKYRSAVYHCISRVVDKNFIMGDAECLHFVSLMRKCETFYGIKILSYCVMSNHFHLLLEVPKEQEVQISDDEFLRRVKALYSANYYAEVEQIFYNLLASQADDNSRVAADNFKRQFTSRMNNLGNFMKSLKQRFSSWYNRKNEREGYLWSARYISVLVQAGYIARIMSTYIDLNPVRAGIAEKPEDYRWCSYSAALAGDKRAQRGLSRVLWLKDEMPNSAAENSPWLEEESRHYWTQGSADRYRVLLYADAEETFKEILNRDGKWVKSQVRKGISREEIEKVAASNGQLSMASMLRHKVSHFSRGLVIGSQLFLDDVFLQTKEYFGEKRTSGARKLRSKQWSKSPKTIHAMRDIQVEPPPPS
;
A
#
# COMPACT_ATOMS: atom_id res chain seq x y z
N MET A 1 -19.57 -2.72 11.72
CA MET A 1 -18.87 -1.75 12.58
C MET A 1 -17.64 -1.24 11.84
N ALA A 2 -17.56 0.07 11.61
CA ALA A 2 -16.41 0.68 10.97
C ALA A 2 -15.21 0.61 11.93
N THR A 3 -14.17 -0.12 11.56
CA THR A 3 -12.93 -0.14 12.35
C THR A 3 -12.30 1.24 12.25
N ALA A 4 -12.08 1.88 13.39
CA ALA A 4 -11.72 3.28 13.47
C ALA A 4 -10.32 3.60 12.89
N ARG A 5 -10.04 4.89 12.65
CA ARG A 5 -8.80 5.39 12.02
C ARG A 5 -7.61 5.20 12.94
N TYR A 6 -6.77 4.20 12.69
CA TYR A 6 -5.42 4.25 13.22
C TYR A 6 -4.53 5.02 12.25
N LEU A 7 -4.37 6.31 12.48
CA LEU A 7 -3.23 7.05 11.94
C LEU A 7 -2.05 6.82 12.89
N SER A 8 -0.88 6.56 12.32
CA SER A 8 0.32 6.22 13.04
C SER A 8 0.70 7.38 13.96
N PRO A 9 0.93 7.15 15.26
CA PRO A 9 1.25 8.22 16.20
C PRO A 9 2.60 8.88 15.84
N TYR A 10 3.47 8.15 15.14
CA TYR A 10 4.74 8.68 14.63
C TYR A 10 4.62 9.63 13.45
N ARG A 11 3.44 9.82 12.85
CA ARG A 11 3.32 10.74 11.70
C ARG A 11 3.72 12.17 12.06
N LYS A 12 3.67 12.56 13.33
CA LYS A 12 4.20 13.84 13.82
C LYS A 12 5.72 13.99 13.67
N TYR A 13 6.47 12.89 13.52
CA TYR A 13 7.93 12.88 13.55
C TYR A 13 8.54 12.30 12.26
N ARG A 14 7.87 11.35 11.61
CA ARG A 14 8.39 10.62 10.45
C ARG A 14 7.27 10.14 9.51
N SER A 15 7.65 9.69 8.32
CA SER A 15 6.73 8.98 7.41
C SER A 15 6.27 7.64 7.99
N ALA A 16 5.13 7.15 7.53
CA ALA A 16 4.55 5.87 7.94
C ALA A 16 4.09 5.05 6.72
N VAL A 17 4.21 3.72 6.82
CA VAL A 17 3.80 2.80 5.75
C VAL A 17 2.47 2.14 6.11
N TYR A 18 1.53 2.15 5.17
CA TYR A 18 0.20 1.58 5.36
C TYR A 18 -0.15 0.59 4.27
N HIS A 19 -0.69 -0.55 4.67
CA HIS A 19 -1.40 -1.43 3.75
C HIS A 19 -2.89 -1.08 3.77
N CYS A 20 -3.41 -0.65 2.62
CA CYS A 20 -4.79 -0.22 2.45
C CYS A 20 -5.56 -1.19 1.55
N ILE A 21 -6.78 -1.52 1.95
CA ILE A 21 -7.63 -2.47 1.24
C ILE A 21 -9.04 -1.91 1.14
N SER A 22 -9.66 -2.05 -0.03
CA SER A 22 -11.09 -1.78 -0.19
C SER A 22 -11.72 -2.80 -1.11
N ARG A 23 -12.97 -3.16 -0.82
CA ARG A 23 -13.73 -4.18 -1.54
C ARG A 23 -15.02 -3.59 -2.09
N VAL A 24 -15.46 -4.11 -3.22
CA VAL A 24 -16.72 -3.77 -3.89
C VAL A 24 -17.90 -4.34 -3.10
N VAL A 25 -19.04 -3.66 -3.12
CA VAL A 25 -20.31 -4.15 -2.55
C VAL A 25 -20.63 -5.56 -3.07
N ASP A 26 -21.23 -6.39 -2.22
CA ASP A 26 -21.63 -7.78 -2.51
C ASP A 26 -20.52 -8.71 -3.03
N LYS A 27 -19.27 -8.24 -2.97
CA LYS A 27 -18.09 -8.93 -3.53
C LYS A 27 -18.19 -9.14 -5.05
N ASN A 28 -18.99 -8.34 -5.74
CA ASN A 28 -19.16 -8.42 -7.19
C ASN A 28 -17.84 -8.18 -7.94
N PHE A 29 -17.64 -8.94 -9.02
CA PHE A 29 -16.44 -8.91 -9.84
C PHE A 29 -16.55 -7.87 -10.95
N ILE A 30 -16.48 -6.59 -10.59
CA ILE A 30 -16.66 -5.47 -11.53
C ILE A 30 -15.34 -4.97 -12.13
N MET A 31 -14.19 -5.37 -11.60
CA MET A 31 -12.89 -4.84 -12.00
C MET A 31 -12.33 -5.68 -13.15
N GLY A 32 -12.86 -5.43 -14.36
CA GLY A 32 -12.28 -5.92 -15.62
C GLY A 32 -11.11 -5.07 -16.08
N ASP A 33 -10.59 -5.34 -17.28
CA ASP A 33 -9.39 -4.65 -17.79
C ASP A 33 -9.56 -3.14 -17.94
N ALA A 34 -10.70 -2.67 -18.45
CA ALA A 34 -10.97 -1.25 -18.61
C ALA A 34 -11.08 -0.54 -17.25
N GLU A 35 -11.71 -1.18 -16.28
CA GLU A 35 -11.89 -0.68 -14.92
C GLU A 35 -10.56 -0.67 -14.16
N CYS A 36 -9.76 -1.74 -14.26
CA CYS A 36 -8.43 -1.81 -13.68
C CYS A 36 -7.50 -0.74 -14.29
N LEU A 37 -7.52 -0.56 -15.61
CA LEU A 37 -6.75 0.48 -16.29
C LEU A 37 -7.13 1.88 -15.78
N HIS A 38 -8.43 2.17 -15.71
CA HIS A 38 -8.92 3.45 -15.21
C HIS A 38 -8.55 3.64 -13.73
N PHE A 39 -8.70 2.61 -12.91
CA PHE A 39 -8.34 2.64 -11.50
C PHE A 39 -6.86 2.92 -11.30
N VAL A 40 -5.96 2.22 -12.00
CA VAL A 40 -4.50 2.43 -11.92
C VAL A 40 -4.15 3.85 -12.36
N SER A 41 -4.74 4.35 -13.45
CA SER A 41 -4.54 5.74 -13.89
C SER A 41 -4.95 6.74 -12.81
N LEU A 42 -6.16 6.61 -12.26
CA LEU A 42 -6.68 7.48 -11.20
C LEU A 42 -5.84 7.39 -9.92
N MET A 43 -5.41 6.18 -9.54
CA MET A 43 -4.54 5.92 -8.40
C MET A 43 -3.21 6.68 -8.55
N ARG A 44 -2.60 6.67 -9.74
CA ARG A 44 -1.35 7.40 -10.05
C ARG A 44 -1.54 8.91 -10.11
N LYS A 45 -2.72 9.40 -10.52
CA LYS A 45 -3.08 10.82 -10.42
C LYS A 45 -3.21 11.26 -8.96
N CYS A 46 -3.88 10.45 -8.13
CA CYS A 46 -3.97 10.68 -6.69
C CYS A 46 -2.59 10.68 -6.02
N GLU A 47 -1.70 9.75 -6.35
CA GLU A 47 -0.31 9.72 -5.85
C GLU A 47 0.39 11.06 -6.09
N THR A 48 0.22 11.63 -7.28
CA THR A 48 0.83 12.91 -7.65
C THR A 48 0.25 14.05 -6.83
N PHE A 49 -1.08 14.21 -6.80
CA PHE A 49 -1.73 15.33 -6.11
C PHE A 49 -1.49 15.29 -4.60
N TYR A 50 -1.64 14.12 -3.98
CA TYR A 50 -1.56 14.00 -2.52
C TYR A 50 -0.14 13.91 -1.98
N GLY A 51 0.87 13.71 -2.83
CA GLY A 51 2.26 13.50 -2.36
C GLY A 51 2.45 12.21 -1.57
N ILE A 52 1.54 11.25 -1.67
CA ILE A 52 1.61 9.93 -1.03
C ILE A 52 2.20 8.94 -2.03
N LYS A 53 3.24 8.23 -1.61
CA LYS A 53 4.00 7.33 -2.48
C LYS A 53 3.34 5.94 -2.48
N ILE A 54 3.09 5.39 -3.66
CA ILE A 54 2.60 4.02 -3.81
C ILE A 54 3.80 3.11 -3.98
N LEU A 55 4.07 2.34 -2.93
CA LEU A 55 5.17 1.40 -2.85
C LEU A 55 4.89 0.12 -3.65
N SER A 56 3.68 -0.42 -3.51
CA SER A 56 3.21 -1.62 -4.21
C SER A 56 1.68 -1.59 -4.31
N TYR A 57 1.12 -2.27 -5.30
CA TYR A 57 -0.32 -2.37 -5.48
C TYR A 57 -0.72 -3.68 -6.17
N CYS A 58 -1.96 -4.09 -5.94
CA CYS A 58 -2.62 -5.12 -6.74
C CYS A 58 -4.11 -4.81 -6.80
N VAL A 59 -4.65 -4.67 -8.01
CA VAL A 59 -6.09 -4.50 -8.26
C VAL A 59 -6.65 -5.85 -8.65
N MET A 60 -7.52 -6.41 -7.82
CA MET A 60 -8.19 -7.69 -8.05
C MET A 60 -9.59 -7.46 -8.62
N SER A 61 -10.25 -8.53 -9.07
CA SER A 61 -11.59 -8.47 -9.70
C SER A 61 -12.69 -7.83 -8.83
N ASN A 62 -12.58 -7.86 -7.49
CA ASN A 62 -13.58 -7.26 -6.58
C ASN A 62 -12.99 -6.46 -5.41
N HIS A 63 -11.69 -6.26 -5.37
CA HIS A 63 -11.03 -5.48 -4.31
C HIS A 63 -9.66 -5.02 -4.78
N PHE A 64 -9.02 -4.12 -4.04
CA PHE A 64 -7.65 -3.72 -4.33
C PHE A 64 -6.83 -3.65 -3.04
N HIS A 65 -5.52 -3.76 -3.21
CA HIS A 65 -4.49 -3.65 -2.18
C HIS A 65 -3.49 -2.56 -2.56
N LEU A 66 -3.19 -1.64 -1.65
CA LEU A 66 -2.17 -0.61 -1.83
C LEU A 66 -1.20 -0.62 -0.64
N LEU A 67 0.10 -0.63 -0.89
CA LEU A 67 1.11 -0.29 0.10
C LEU A 67 1.54 1.17 -0.12
N LEU A 68 1.32 2.02 0.87
CA LEU A 68 1.47 3.46 0.75
C LEU A 68 2.49 3.96 1.78
N GLU A 69 3.49 4.72 1.35
CA GLU A 69 4.33 5.55 2.23
C GLU A 69 3.71 6.93 2.31
N VAL A 70 3.15 7.24 3.49
CA VAL A 70 2.53 8.53 3.80
C VAL A 70 3.60 9.39 4.46
N PRO A 71 3.88 10.60 3.93
CA PRO A 71 4.83 11.52 4.54
C PRO A 71 4.45 11.89 5.98
N LYS A 72 5.45 12.44 6.69
CA LYS A 72 5.25 13.10 7.98
C LYS A 72 4.11 14.11 7.87
N GLU A 73 3.32 14.18 8.92
CA GLU A 73 2.28 15.19 9.12
C GLU A 73 2.92 16.53 9.40
N GLN A 74 2.81 17.42 8.41
CA GLN A 74 3.28 18.80 8.46
C GLN A 74 2.54 19.61 7.40
N GLU A 75 2.55 20.94 7.57
CA GLU A 75 2.08 21.84 6.53
C GLU A 75 2.85 21.61 5.23
N VAL A 76 2.12 21.54 4.12
CA VAL A 76 2.70 21.25 2.82
C VAL A 76 3.20 22.55 2.19
N GLN A 77 4.51 22.73 2.30
CA GLN A 77 5.26 23.81 1.66
C GLN A 77 5.79 23.30 0.32
N ILE A 78 5.21 23.78 -0.78
CA ILE A 78 5.60 23.43 -2.15
C ILE A 78 5.71 24.71 -2.99
N SER A 79 6.52 24.70 -4.05
CA SER A 79 6.55 25.81 -5.00
C SER A 79 5.21 25.95 -5.74
N ASP A 80 5.01 27.10 -6.37
CA ASP A 80 3.80 27.40 -7.13
C ASP A 80 3.68 26.49 -8.37
N ASP A 81 4.80 26.24 -9.05
CA ASP A 81 4.87 25.29 -10.16
C ASP A 81 4.51 23.87 -9.72
N GLU A 82 5.02 23.42 -8.57
CA GLU A 82 4.71 22.10 -8.04
C GLU A 82 3.23 22.00 -7.62
N PHE A 83 2.66 23.07 -7.07
CA PHE A 83 1.23 23.17 -6.78
C PHE A 83 0.39 23.00 -8.06
N LEU A 84 0.64 23.81 -9.09
CA LEU A 84 -0.09 23.75 -10.35
C LEU A 84 0.08 22.38 -11.03
N ARG A 85 1.30 21.83 -11.06
CA ARG A 85 1.58 20.48 -11.58
C ARG A 85 0.76 19.41 -10.88
N ARG A 86 0.61 19.50 -9.55
CA ARG A 86 -0.21 18.57 -8.75
C ARG A 86 -1.70 18.72 -9.04
N VAL A 87 -2.22 19.94 -9.14
CA VAL A 87 -3.62 20.19 -9.51
C VAL A 87 -3.89 19.63 -10.91
N LYS A 88 -3.05 19.95 -11.88
CA LYS A 88 -3.14 19.46 -13.27
C LYS A 88 -3.23 17.94 -13.36
N ALA A 89 -2.51 17.24 -12.50
CA ALA A 89 -2.49 15.78 -12.51
C ALA A 89 -3.83 15.13 -12.14
N LEU A 90 -4.63 15.73 -11.24
CA LEU A 90 -5.84 15.10 -10.70
C LEU A 90 -7.14 15.63 -11.30
N TYR A 91 -7.20 16.91 -11.65
CA TYR A 91 -8.42 17.55 -12.12
C TYR A 91 -8.53 17.57 -13.66
N SER A 92 -9.72 17.88 -14.17
CA SER A 92 -9.94 18.04 -15.62
C SER A 92 -9.19 19.26 -16.15
N ALA A 93 -8.93 19.29 -17.46
CA ALA A 93 -8.25 20.42 -18.10
C ALA A 93 -8.98 21.74 -17.86
N ASN A 94 -10.32 21.76 -17.97
CA ASN A 94 -11.12 22.96 -17.73
C ASN A 94 -11.00 23.46 -16.29
N TYR A 95 -11.15 22.57 -15.31
CA TYR A 95 -11.02 22.95 -13.90
C TYR A 95 -9.59 23.40 -13.56
N TYR A 96 -8.59 22.77 -14.16
CA TYR A 96 -7.20 23.20 -14.01
C TYR A 96 -6.99 24.63 -14.56
N ALA A 97 -7.50 24.92 -15.76
CA ALA A 97 -7.38 26.26 -16.37
C ALA A 97 -8.06 27.33 -15.51
N GLU A 98 -9.24 27.03 -14.94
CA GLU A 98 -9.92 27.93 -13.99
C GLU A 98 -9.05 28.18 -12.74
N VAL A 99 -8.49 27.13 -12.14
CA VAL A 99 -7.62 27.25 -10.96
C VAL A 99 -6.35 28.03 -11.27
N GLU A 100 -5.71 27.76 -12.41
CA GLU A 100 -4.50 28.43 -12.88
C GLU A 100 -4.76 29.93 -13.10
N GLN A 101 -5.86 30.27 -13.77
CA GLN A 101 -6.25 31.66 -14.00
C GLN A 101 -6.52 32.40 -12.69
N ILE A 102 -7.29 31.81 -11.77
CA ILE A 102 -7.57 32.41 -10.46
C ILE A 102 -6.26 32.64 -9.70
N PHE A 103 -5.37 31.65 -9.69
CA PHE A 103 -4.13 31.72 -8.96
C PHE A 103 -3.21 32.83 -9.49
N TYR A 104 -3.04 32.94 -10.81
CA TYR A 104 -2.23 34.01 -11.40
C TYR A 104 -2.88 35.39 -11.26
N ASN A 105 -4.22 35.49 -11.30
CA ASN A 105 -4.91 36.76 -11.04
C ASN A 105 -4.65 37.26 -9.61
N LEU A 106 -4.64 36.36 -8.61
CA LEU A 106 -4.30 36.70 -7.22
C LEU A 106 -2.84 37.13 -7.05
N LEU A 107 -1.92 36.58 -7.84
CA LEU A 107 -0.51 37.00 -7.83
C LEU A 107 -0.29 38.34 -8.57
N ALA A 108 -1.10 38.62 -9.59
CA ALA A 108 -0.95 39.78 -10.45
C ALA A 108 -1.60 41.07 -9.90
N SER A 109 -2.40 40.99 -8.82
CA SER A 109 -2.88 42.19 -8.14
C SER A 109 -1.69 42.90 -7.46
N GLN A 110 -1.01 43.78 -8.20
CA GLN A 110 0.20 44.51 -7.76
C GLN A 110 -0.09 45.66 -6.78
N ALA A 111 -0.93 45.40 -5.78
CA ALA A 111 -1.05 46.27 -4.62
C ALA A 111 -0.87 45.38 -3.40
N ASP A 112 0.18 45.64 -2.63
CA ASP A 112 0.45 45.16 -1.26
C ASP A 112 0.69 43.66 -0.98
N ASP A 113 1.34 43.40 0.17
CA ASP A 113 1.63 42.07 0.74
C ASP A 113 0.38 41.17 0.87
N ASN A 114 -0.84 41.73 0.79
CA ASN A 114 -2.08 40.96 0.91
C ASN A 114 -2.32 40.06 -0.30
N SER A 115 -1.80 40.40 -1.48
CA SER A 115 -1.98 39.62 -2.71
C SER A 115 -1.27 38.27 -2.65
N ARG A 116 -0.05 38.24 -2.11
CA ARG A 116 0.67 36.99 -1.84
C ARG A 116 -0.06 36.13 -0.80
N VAL A 117 -0.53 36.75 0.27
CA VAL A 117 -1.31 36.08 1.32
C VAL A 117 -2.58 35.46 0.76
N ALA A 118 -3.29 36.17 -0.14
CA ALA A 118 -4.48 35.65 -0.80
C ALA A 118 -4.19 34.44 -1.69
N ALA A 119 -3.12 34.50 -2.51
CA ALA A 119 -2.68 33.38 -3.33
C ALA A 119 -2.28 32.15 -2.47
N ASP A 120 -1.54 32.37 -1.39
CA ASP A 120 -1.14 31.32 -0.45
C ASP A 120 -2.37 30.71 0.26
N ASN A 121 -3.36 31.53 0.64
CA ASN A 121 -4.62 31.05 1.21
C ASN A 121 -5.44 30.21 0.21
N PHE A 122 -5.50 30.64 -1.06
CA PHE A 122 -6.14 29.86 -2.12
C PHE A 122 -5.44 28.51 -2.32
N LYS A 123 -4.10 28.51 -2.39
CA LYS A 123 -3.28 27.29 -2.45
C LYS A 123 -3.51 26.37 -1.26
N ARG A 124 -3.67 26.91 -0.05
CA ARG A 124 -3.99 26.14 1.18
C ARG A 124 -5.30 25.34 1.08
N GLN A 125 -6.27 25.79 0.29
CA GLN A 125 -7.51 25.02 0.05
C GLN A 125 -7.24 23.66 -0.60
N PHE A 126 -6.14 23.54 -1.35
CA PHE A 126 -5.69 22.29 -1.96
C PHE A 126 -4.64 21.58 -1.12
N THR A 127 -3.62 22.30 -0.64
CA THR A 127 -2.47 21.69 0.05
C THR A 127 -2.83 21.12 1.42
N SER A 128 -3.85 21.67 2.10
CA SER A 128 -4.41 21.10 3.35
C SER A 128 -4.89 19.65 3.21
N ARG A 129 -5.24 19.21 1.99
CA ARG A 129 -5.67 17.84 1.73
C ARG A 129 -4.51 16.89 1.45
N MET A 130 -3.31 17.40 1.15
CA MET A 130 -2.14 16.61 0.80
C MET A 130 -1.53 15.91 2.02
N ASN A 131 -0.66 14.93 1.79
CA ASN A 131 -0.04 14.07 2.80
C ASN A 131 -1.03 13.35 3.74
N ASN A 132 -2.32 13.33 3.41
CA ASN A 132 -3.38 12.76 4.23
C ASN A 132 -3.96 11.49 3.58
N LEU A 133 -3.75 10.35 4.23
CA LEU A 133 -4.21 9.04 3.76
C LEU A 133 -5.73 8.97 3.58
N GLY A 134 -6.49 9.59 4.48
CA GLY A 134 -7.94 9.64 4.42
C GLY A 134 -8.45 10.37 3.19
N ASN A 135 -7.87 11.53 2.90
CA ASN A 135 -8.23 12.32 1.72
C ASN A 135 -7.81 11.63 0.41
N PHE A 136 -6.64 10.99 0.38
CA PHE A 136 -6.20 10.18 -0.76
C PHE A 136 -7.21 9.05 -1.05
N MET A 137 -7.51 8.23 -0.05
CA MET A 137 -8.41 7.08 -0.21
C MET A 137 -9.84 7.49 -0.52
N LYS A 138 -10.32 8.60 0.07
CA LYS A 138 -11.64 9.18 -0.24
C LYS A 138 -11.70 9.59 -1.71
N SER A 139 -10.73 10.37 -2.18
CA SER A 139 -10.71 10.86 -3.58
C SER A 139 -10.59 9.72 -4.59
N LEU A 140 -9.68 8.78 -4.37
CA LEU A 140 -9.52 7.60 -5.24
C LEU A 140 -10.84 6.82 -5.36
N LYS A 141 -11.46 6.48 -4.22
CA LYS A 141 -12.70 5.69 -4.20
C LYS A 141 -13.88 6.45 -4.80
N GLN A 142 -14.06 7.73 -4.44
CA GLN A 142 -15.21 8.52 -4.90
C GLN A 142 -15.13 8.82 -6.40
N ARG A 143 -13.95 9.18 -6.91
CA ARG A 143 -13.77 9.44 -8.35
C ARG A 143 -13.97 8.17 -9.16
N PHE A 144 -13.44 7.03 -8.70
CA PHE A 144 -13.67 5.75 -9.35
C PHE A 144 -15.17 5.38 -9.35
N SER A 145 -15.85 5.51 -8.21
CA SER A 145 -17.30 5.27 -8.14
C SER A 145 -18.09 6.17 -9.08
N SER A 146 -17.76 7.46 -9.12
CA SER A 146 -18.46 8.43 -9.98
C SER A 146 -18.28 8.11 -11.46
N TRP A 147 -17.06 7.71 -11.86
CA TRP A 147 -16.80 7.27 -13.22
C TRP A 147 -17.52 5.96 -13.56
N TYR A 148 -17.40 4.94 -12.70
CA TYR A 148 -18.01 3.63 -12.93
C TYR A 148 -19.54 3.73 -12.99
N ASN A 149 -20.15 4.47 -12.06
CA ASN A 149 -21.59 4.68 -12.02
C ASN A 149 -22.10 5.38 -13.29
N ARG A 150 -21.42 6.44 -13.73
CA ARG A 150 -21.77 7.15 -14.97
C ARG A 150 -21.62 6.24 -16.20
N LYS A 151 -20.53 5.48 -16.28
CA LYS A 151 -20.24 4.58 -17.41
C LYS A 151 -21.28 3.45 -17.54
N ASN A 152 -21.83 2.98 -16.43
CA ASN A 152 -22.72 1.82 -16.37
C ASN A 152 -24.17 2.18 -16.00
N GLU A 153 -24.55 3.46 -16.11
CA GLU A 153 -25.90 3.96 -15.77
C GLU A 153 -26.40 3.48 -14.40
N ARG A 154 -25.48 3.41 -13.44
CA ARG A 154 -25.70 2.82 -12.12
C ARG A 154 -25.79 3.91 -11.06
N GLU A 155 -26.68 3.70 -10.10
CA GLU A 155 -26.75 4.51 -8.88
C GLU A 155 -26.25 3.75 -7.63
N GLY A 156 -25.96 4.49 -6.57
CA GLY A 156 -25.61 3.94 -5.25
C GLY A 156 -24.13 3.60 -5.02
N TYR A 157 -23.85 3.00 -3.86
CA TYR A 157 -22.50 2.76 -3.36
C TYR A 157 -21.78 1.65 -4.13
N LEU A 158 -20.53 1.89 -4.54
CA LEU A 158 -19.70 0.87 -5.18
C LEU A 158 -18.86 0.06 -4.18
N TRP A 159 -18.49 0.67 -3.06
CA TRP A 159 -17.57 0.08 -2.08
C TRP A 159 -18.33 -0.40 -0.85
N SER A 160 -18.04 -1.62 -0.40
CA SER A 160 -18.80 -2.30 0.68
C SER A 160 -18.73 -1.60 2.02
N ALA A 161 -17.65 -0.86 2.26
CA ALA A 161 -17.40 -0.14 3.49
C ALA A 161 -16.33 0.92 3.26
N ARG A 162 -15.94 1.57 4.35
CA ARG A 162 -14.70 2.30 4.44
C ARG A 162 -13.50 1.38 4.12
N TYR A 163 -12.40 1.97 3.65
CA TYR A 163 -11.16 1.21 3.42
C TYR A 163 -10.56 0.76 4.75
N ILE A 164 -9.90 -0.40 4.74
CA ILE A 164 -9.08 -0.89 5.84
C ILE A 164 -7.69 -0.30 5.69
N SER A 165 -7.05 0.08 6.80
CA SER A 165 -5.66 0.51 6.84
C SER A 165 -4.91 -0.19 7.97
N VAL A 166 -3.87 -0.94 7.62
CA VAL A 166 -2.96 -1.59 8.56
C VAL A 166 -1.66 -0.78 8.58
N LEU A 167 -1.20 -0.32 9.74
CA LEU A 167 0.14 0.26 9.88
C LEU A 167 1.19 -0.85 9.77
N VAL A 168 2.16 -0.67 8.88
CA VAL A 168 3.20 -1.65 8.57
C VAL A 168 4.54 -1.10 9.01
N GLN A 169 5.31 -1.86 9.78
CA GLN A 169 6.70 -1.49 10.06
C GLN A 169 7.48 -1.43 8.74
N ALA A 170 8.24 -0.34 8.55
CA ALA A 170 9.14 -0.20 7.41
C ALA A 170 10.21 -1.32 7.40
N GLY A 171 10.89 -1.47 6.27
CA GLY A 171 11.94 -2.46 6.09
C GLY A 171 11.42 -3.87 5.86
N TYR A 172 11.84 -4.83 6.67
CA TYR A 172 11.59 -6.25 6.45
C TYR A 172 10.10 -6.57 6.34
N ILE A 173 9.27 -5.97 7.19
CA ILE A 173 7.83 -6.23 7.20
C ILE A 173 7.12 -5.58 6.01
N ALA A 174 7.58 -4.39 5.59
CA ALA A 174 7.10 -3.76 4.36
C ALA A 174 7.46 -4.57 3.10
N ARG A 175 8.65 -5.17 3.05
CA ARG A 175 9.05 -6.10 1.96
C ARG A 175 8.09 -7.29 1.87
N ILE A 176 7.80 -7.93 3.00
CA ILE A 176 6.86 -9.05 3.10
C ILE A 176 5.44 -8.65 2.72
N MET A 177 5.02 -7.44 3.10
CA MET A 177 3.72 -6.91 2.73
C MET A 177 3.64 -6.65 1.21
N SER A 178 4.71 -6.13 0.61
CA SER A 178 4.80 -5.90 -0.83
C SER A 178 4.70 -7.21 -1.62
N THR A 179 5.47 -8.25 -1.24
CA THR A 179 5.36 -9.57 -1.89
C THR A 179 4.01 -10.20 -1.65
N TYR A 180 3.44 -10.07 -0.45
CA TYR A 180 2.06 -10.48 -0.18
C TYR A 180 1.08 -9.86 -1.17
N ILE A 181 1.23 -8.56 -1.49
CA ILE A 181 0.35 -7.81 -2.39
C ILE A 181 0.45 -8.36 -3.81
N ASP A 182 1.66 -8.43 -4.37
CA ASP A 182 1.87 -8.89 -5.75
C ASP A 182 1.54 -10.37 -5.96
N LEU A 183 1.54 -11.21 -4.90
CA LEU A 183 1.16 -12.62 -4.97
C LEU A 183 -0.35 -12.88 -4.81
N ASN A 184 -1.18 -11.87 -4.58
CA ASN A 184 -2.64 -12.09 -4.46
C ASN A 184 -3.28 -12.75 -5.69
N PRO A 185 -2.95 -12.38 -6.94
CA PRO A 185 -3.51 -13.01 -8.14
C PRO A 185 -3.18 -14.50 -8.21
N VAL A 186 -1.92 -14.87 -7.91
CA VAL A 186 -1.47 -16.26 -7.88
C VAL A 186 -2.21 -17.07 -6.80
N ARG A 187 -2.32 -16.51 -5.60
CA ARG A 187 -3.04 -17.16 -4.48
C ARG A 187 -4.53 -17.35 -4.75
N ALA A 188 -5.12 -16.42 -5.50
CA ALA A 188 -6.51 -16.50 -5.96
C ALA A 188 -6.70 -17.47 -7.13
N GLY A 189 -5.62 -17.98 -7.75
CA GLY A 189 -5.67 -18.84 -8.93
C GLY A 189 -6.03 -18.09 -10.22
N ILE A 190 -5.83 -16.77 -10.24
CA ILE A 190 -6.11 -15.90 -11.40
C ILE A 190 -4.92 -15.89 -12.38
N ALA A 191 -3.70 -16.06 -11.86
CA ALA A 191 -2.46 -16.11 -12.63
C ALA A 191 -1.58 -17.26 -12.13
N GLU A 192 -0.74 -17.82 -12.99
CA GLU A 192 0.23 -18.85 -12.60
C GLU A 192 1.46 -18.20 -11.94
N LYS A 193 1.97 -17.12 -12.54
CA LYS A 193 3.08 -16.32 -12.01
C LYS A 193 2.63 -14.87 -11.76
N PRO A 194 3.25 -14.16 -10.79
CA PRO A 194 2.85 -12.78 -10.49
C PRO A 194 3.09 -11.80 -11.65
N GLU A 195 4.08 -12.05 -12.51
CA GLU A 195 4.34 -11.28 -13.73
C GLU A 195 3.24 -11.39 -14.79
N ASP A 196 2.49 -12.50 -14.80
CA ASP A 196 1.39 -12.73 -15.76
C ASP A 196 0.17 -11.88 -15.44
N TYR A 197 0.10 -11.31 -14.23
CA TYR A 197 -1.02 -10.48 -13.81
C TYR A 197 -0.75 -8.99 -14.01
N ARG A 198 -1.27 -8.43 -15.11
CA ARG A 198 -1.07 -7.03 -15.52
C ARG A 198 -1.37 -5.98 -14.45
N TRP A 199 -2.32 -6.25 -13.54
CA TRP A 199 -2.85 -5.26 -12.61
C TRP A 199 -2.18 -5.26 -11.22
N CYS A 200 -0.89 -5.63 -11.17
CA CYS A 200 -0.04 -5.52 -9.97
C CYS A 200 1.25 -4.71 -10.21
N SER A 201 1.87 -4.25 -9.12
CA SER A 201 3.11 -3.47 -9.18
C SER A 201 4.27 -4.24 -9.77
N TYR A 202 4.39 -5.55 -9.50
CA TYR A 202 5.49 -6.35 -10.03
C TYR A 202 5.45 -6.45 -11.57
N SER A 203 4.31 -6.86 -12.13
CA SER A 203 4.13 -6.93 -13.59
C SER A 203 4.32 -5.54 -14.24
N ALA A 204 3.78 -4.48 -13.65
CA ALA A 204 3.97 -3.12 -14.14
C ALA A 204 5.46 -2.69 -14.14
N ALA A 205 6.22 -3.05 -13.10
CA ALA A 205 7.65 -2.72 -13.02
C ALA A 205 8.48 -3.47 -14.07
N LEU A 206 8.14 -4.73 -14.35
CA LEU A 206 8.74 -5.52 -15.44
C LEU A 206 8.39 -4.94 -16.82
N ALA A 207 7.17 -4.43 -16.99
CA ALA A 207 6.73 -3.75 -18.20
C ALA A 207 7.32 -2.33 -18.38
N GLY A 208 8.20 -1.87 -17.48
CA GLY A 208 8.88 -0.58 -17.60
C GLY A 208 8.17 0.60 -16.94
N ASP A 209 7.11 0.37 -16.13
CA ASP A 209 6.48 1.45 -15.36
C ASP A 209 7.47 2.00 -14.31
N LYS A 210 7.99 3.20 -14.59
CA LYS A 210 8.96 3.90 -13.74
C LYS A 210 8.43 4.17 -12.32
N ARG A 211 7.12 4.37 -12.14
CA ARG A 211 6.53 4.59 -10.81
C ARG A 211 6.45 3.29 -10.02
N ALA A 212 6.14 2.17 -10.69
CA ALA A 212 6.17 0.86 -10.06
C ALA A 212 7.60 0.46 -9.66
N GLN A 213 8.58 0.64 -10.56
CA GLN A 213 10.00 0.42 -10.26
C GLN A 213 10.47 1.24 -9.05
N ARG A 214 10.14 2.54 -9.02
CA ARG A 214 10.40 3.42 -7.86
C ARG A 214 9.82 2.88 -6.56
N GLY A 215 8.55 2.48 -6.58
CA GLY A 215 7.85 1.95 -5.42
C GLY A 215 8.53 0.70 -4.86
N LEU A 216 8.82 -0.28 -5.72
CA LEU A 216 9.43 -1.55 -5.30
C LEU A 216 10.88 -1.37 -4.85
N SER A 217 11.68 -0.56 -5.55
CA SER A 217 13.04 -0.20 -5.08
C SER A 217 13.00 0.51 -3.73
N ARG A 218 12.02 1.40 -3.51
CA ARG A 218 11.84 2.08 -2.22
C ARG A 218 11.52 1.07 -1.11
N VAL A 219 10.66 0.08 -1.36
CA VAL A 219 10.37 -0.99 -0.38
C VAL A 219 11.64 -1.74 0.03
N LEU A 220 12.52 -2.05 -0.92
CA LEU A 220 13.78 -2.72 -0.64
C LEU A 220 14.75 -1.86 0.16
N TRP A 221 14.76 -0.55 -0.08
CA TRP A 221 15.64 0.41 0.57
C TRP A 221 15.23 0.77 2.01
N LEU A 222 13.93 0.73 2.31
CA LEU A 222 13.44 1.02 3.65
C LEU A 222 14.16 0.14 4.69
N LYS A 223 14.58 0.77 5.79
CA LYS A 223 15.18 0.10 6.95
C LYS A 223 14.13 -0.11 8.05
N ASP A 224 14.39 -1.06 8.95
CA ASP A 224 13.48 -1.40 10.06
C ASP A 224 13.30 -0.20 11.02
N GLU A 225 14.34 0.62 11.16
CA GLU A 225 14.32 1.96 11.77
C GLU A 225 14.24 3.01 10.66
N MET A 226 13.15 3.79 10.62
CA MET A 226 13.11 4.97 9.77
C MET A 226 13.80 6.12 10.52
N PRO A 227 14.81 6.79 9.93
CA PRO A 227 15.48 7.89 10.60
C PRO A 227 14.50 9.00 11.03
N ASN A 228 14.82 9.67 12.14
CA ASN A 228 14.03 10.77 12.71
C ASN A 228 14.13 12.06 11.91
N SER A 229 15.24 12.26 11.19
CA SER A 229 15.25 13.18 10.07
C SER A 229 14.56 12.47 8.91
N ALA A 230 13.72 13.20 8.16
CA ALA A 230 13.44 12.80 6.79
C ALA A 230 14.79 12.37 6.20
N ALA A 231 14.87 11.19 5.60
CA ALA A 231 16.03 10.90 4.78
C ALA A 231 15.99 11.92 3.63
N GLU A 232 16.56 13.10 3.89
CA GLU A 232 16.82 14.21 2.98
C GLU A 232 17.75 13.77 1.85
N ASN A 233 18.33 12.56 1.95
CA ASN A 233 19.08 11.91 0.89
C ASN A 233 18.47 10.55 0.48
N SER A 234 17.14 10.38 0.54
CA SER A 234 16.52 9.27 -0.20
C SER A 234 16.34 9.70 -1.65
N PRO A 235 17.00 9.04 -2.61
CA PRO A 235 16.91 9.36 -4.03
C PRO A 235 15.53 9.01 -4.57
N TRP A 236 14.58 9.91 -4.35
CA TRP A 236 13.33 10.00 -5.12
C TRP A 236 13.56 10.76 -6.43
N LEU A 237 14.82 10.88 -6.87
CA LEU A 237 15.16 11.38 -8.18
C LEU A 237 14.73 10.36 -9.24
N GLU A 238 14.04 10.88 -10.26
CA GLU A 238 13.44 10.13 -11.37
C GLU A 238 14.45 9.36 -12.24
N GLU A 239 15.74 9.67 -12.06
CA GLU A 239 16.84 9.09 -12.81
C GLU A 239 17.54 7.96 -12.04
N GLU A 240 17.88 8.20 -10.78
CA GLU A 240 18.58 7.21 -9.94
C GLU A 240 17.73 5.97 -9.66
N SER A 241 16.41 6.15 -9.54
CA SER A 241 15.48 5.04 -9.32
C SER A 241 15.43 4.03 -10.47
N ARG A 242 15.60 4.47 -11.73
CA ARG A 242 15.76 3.56 -12.87
C ARG A 242 17.03 2.73 -12.72
N HIS A 243 18.11 3.40 -12.31
CA HIS A 243 19.39 2.76 -12.06
C HIS A 243 19.26 1.69 -10.97
N TYR A 244 18.63 2.00 -9.83
CA TYR A 244 18.40 1.04 -8.74
C TYR A 244 17.59 -0.19 -9.18
N TRP A 245 16.57 -0.02 -10.01
CA TRP A 245 15.80 -1.14 -10.53
C TRP A 245 16.70 -2.10 -11.33
N THR A 246 17.47 -1.54 -12.26
CA THR A 246 18.42 -2.29 -13.11
C THR A 246 19.68 -2.78 -12.38
N GLN A 247 20.05 -2.18 -11.24
CA GLN A 247 21.19 -2.56 -10.42
C GLN A 247 20.85 -3.60 -9.34
N GLY A 248 19.93 -4.51 -9.66
CA GLY A 248 19.64 -5.67 -8.83
C GLY A 248 18.47 -5.50 -7.85
N SER A 249 17.76 -4.36 -7.80
CA SER A 249 16.48 -4.31 -7.08
C SER A 249 15.46 -5.26 -7.70
N ALA A 250 15.42 -5.36 -9.03
CA ALA A 250 14.57 -6.31 -9.74
C ALA A 250 14.85 -7.75 -9.31
N ASP A 251 16.12 -8.15 -9.26
CA ASP A 251 16.53 -9.50 -8.91
C ASP A 251 16.29 -9.79 -7.42
N ARG A 252 16.61 -8.85 -6.53
CA ARG A 252 16.32 -8.99 -5.09
C ARG A 252 14.83 -9.09 -4.82
N TYR A 253 14.01 -8.27 -5.49
CA TYR A 253 12.56 -8.34 -5.36
C TYR A 253 12.03 -9.66 -5.92
N ARG A 254 12.53 -10.13 -7.07
CA ARG A 254 12.17 -11.43 -7.64
C ARG A 254 12.53 -12.57 -6.68
N VAL A 255 13.72 -12.56 -6.09
CA VAL A 255 14.13 -13.55 -5.09
C VAL A 255 13.16 -13.54 -3.91
N LEU A 256 12.81 -12.37 -3.37
CA LEU A 256 11.79 -12.29 -2.31
C LEU A 256 10.47 -12.87 -2.78
N LEU A 257 9.95 -12.45 -3.95
CA LEU A 257 8.67 -12.88 -4.48
C LEU A 257 8.58 -14.39 -4.74
N TYR A 258 9.66 -14.99 -5.24
CA TYR A 258 9.74 -16.40 -5.64
C TYR A 258 10.16 -17.34 -4.51
N ALA A 259 11.07 -16.92 -3.63
CA ALA A 259 11.19 -17.55 -2.32
C ALA A 259 9.81 -17.55 -1.66
N ASP A 260 9.06 -16.45 -1.80
CA ASP A 260 7.70 -16.26 -1.28
C ASP A 260 6.56 -16.94 -2.10
N ALA A 261 6.84 -17.85 -3.03
CA ALA A 261 5.83 -18.53 -3.85
C ALA A 261 5.82 -20.08 -3.85
N GLU A 262 6.52 -20.74 -2.91
CA GLU A 262 6.66 -22.23 -2.81
C GLU A 262 5.36 -23.03 -3.02
N GLU A 263 5.35 -24.23 -3.59
CA GLU A 263 4.12 -25.05 -3.72
C GLU A 263 3.76 -25.83 -2.45
N THR A 264 2.47 -26.18 -2.26
CA THR A 264 2.05 -27.14 -1.21
C THR A 264 1.35 -28.36 -1.80
N PHE A 265 1.85 -29.53 -1.42
CA PHE A 265 1.24 -30.82 -1.69
C PHE A 265 0.52 -31.32 -0.43
N LYS A 266 -0.58 -32.06 -0.60
CA LYS A 266 -1.20 -32.80 0.49
C LYS A 266 -1.12 -34.27 0.16
N GLU A 267 -0.69 -35.07 1.12
CA GLU A 267 -0.78 -36.51 1.01
C GLU A 267 -2.23 -36.90 1.28
N ILE A 268 -2.87 -37.47 0.27
CA ILE A 268 -4.24 -37.97 0.36
C ILE A 268 -4.14 -39.48 0.20
N LEU A 269 -4.85 -40.20 1.05
CA LEU A 269 -5.02 -41.63 0.89
C LEU A 269 -5.96 -41.87 -0.30
N ASN A 270 -5.49 -42.53 -1.36
CA ASN A 270 -6.36 -42.93 -2.45
C ASN A 270 -7.26 -44.11 -2.05
N ARG A 271 -8.19 -44.47 -2.95
CA ARG A 271 -9.12 -45.59 -2.75
C ARG A 271 -8.43 -46.95 -2.54
N ASP A 272 -7.17 -47.08 -2.95
CA ASP A 272 -6.36 -48.29 -2.80
C ASP A 272 -5.52 -48.30 -1.51
N GLY A 273 -5.73 -47.35 -0.61
CA GLY A 273 -4.98 -47.25 0.65
C GLY A 273 -3.53 -46.78 0.48
N LYS A 274 -3.14 -46.27 -0.69
CA LYS A 274 -1.82 -45.69 -0.94
C LYS A 274 -1.85 -44.17 -0.70
N TRP A 275 -0.84 -43.68 0.00
CA TRP A 275 -0.58 -42.24 0.10
C TRP A 275 -0.12 -41.72 -1.26
N VAL A 276 -0.91 -40.83 -1.85
CA VAL A 276 -0.55 -40.13 -3.09
C VAL A 276 -0.44 -38.65 -2.81
N LYS A 277 0.61 -38.02 -3.36
CA LYS A 277 0.74 -36.57 -3.35
C LYS A 277 -0.30 -35.99 -4.30
N SER A 278 -1.36 -35.41 -3.74
CA SER A 278 -2.30 -34.62 -4.52
C SER A 278 -1.83 -33.17 -4.53
N GLN A 279 -1.69 -32.62 -5.72
CA GLN A 279 -1.49 -31.19 -5.90
C GLN A 279 -2.74 -30.46 -5.40
N VAL A 280 -2.61 -29.60 -4.39
CA VAL A 280 -3.77 -28.89 -3.82
C VAL A 280 -4.05 -27.59 -4.59
N ARG A 281 -3.03 -26.93 -5.18
CA ARG A 281 -3.11 -25.81 -6.16
C ARG A 281 -1.80 -25.62 -6.95
N LYS A 282 -1.88 -25.03 -8.16
CA LYS A 282 -0.75 -24.64 -9.03
C LYS A 282 0.11 -23.53 -8.39
N GLY A 283 1.43 -23.71 -8.36
CA GLY A 283 2.43 -22.69 -8.08
C GLY A 283 3.69 -22.93 -8.94
N ILE A 284 4.83 -22.34 -8.54
CA ILE A 284 6.10 -22.45 -9.28
C ILE A 284 6.85 -23.71 -8.83
N SER A 285 7.34 -24.50 -9.79
CA SER A 285 7.92 -25.81 -9.53
C SER A 285 9.19 -25.75 -8.66
N ARG A 286 9.44 -26.82 -7.88
CA ARG A 286 10.63 -26.95 -7.03
C ARG A 286 11.96 -26.81 -7.82
N GLU A 287 11.98 -27.25 -9.08
CA GLU A 287 13.15 -27.12 -9.97
C GLU A 287 13.41 -25.66 -10.40
N GLU A 288 12.37 -24.84 -10.60
CA GLU A 288 12.51 -23.41 -10.86
C GLU A 288 12.97 -22.64 -9.60
N ILE A 289 12.58 -23.11 -8.41
CA ILE A 289 13.00 -22.56 -7.11
C ILE A 289 14.47 -22.89 -6.82
N GLU A 290 14.91 -24.13 -7.06
CA GLU A 290 16.29 -24.57 -6.84
C GLU A 290 17.30 -23.86 -7.77
N LYS A 291 16.86 -23.40 -8.95
CA LYS A 291 17.65 -22.51 -9.83
C LYS A 291 17.81 -21.07 -9.30
N VAL A 292 16.93 -20.62 -8.40
CA VAL A 292 16.90 -19.25 -7.87
C VAL A 292 17.34 -19.17 -6.39
N ALA A 293 17.22 -20.27 -5.64
CA ALA A 293 17.39 -20.34 -4.20
C ALA A 293 18.47 -21.36 -3.80
N ALA A 294 19.74 -20.97 -3.92
CA ALA A 294 20.87 -21.69 -3.31
C ALA A 294 20.98 -21.36 -1.80
N SER A 295 19.96 -21.67 -0.99
CA SER A 295 19.99 -21.35 0.45
C SER A 295 19.23 -22.35 1.34
N ASN A 296 19.96 -23.36 1.83
CA ASN A 296 19.77 -24.18 3.05
C ASN A 296 18.41 -24.11 3.80
N GLY A 297 17.35 -24.69 3.20
CA GLY A 297 16.40 -25.55 3.92
C GLY A 297 15.52 -24.95 5.02
N GLN A 298 15.15 -23.66 4.98
CA GLN A 298 14.11 -23.09 5.85
C GLN A 298 12.84 -22.73 5.04
N LEU A 299 11.64 -22.91 5.65
CA LEU A 299 10.36 -22.56 5.03
C LEU A 299 10.32 -21.10 4.56
N SER A 300 9.78 -20.88 3.37
CA SER A 300 10.19 -19.77 2.53
C SER A 300 9.39 -18.47 2.65
N MET A 301 8.87 -17.99 3.79
CA MET A 301 8.05 -16.75 3.87
C MET A 301 6.73 -16.74 3.04
N ALA A 302 6.68 -17.29 1.83
CA ALA A 302 5.53 -17.76 1.04
C ALA A 302 4.51 -18.52 1.86
N SER A 303 5.03 -19.55 2.49
CA SER A 303 4.32 -20.56 3.24
C SER A 303 3.85 -19.95 4.56
N MET A 304 4.56 -18.92 5.05
CA MET A 304 4.18 -18.13 6.22
C MET A 304 3.05 -17.14 5.93
N LEU A 305 3.08 -16.44 4.80
CA LEU A 305 2.07 -15.47 4.38
C LEU A 305 0.71 -16.12 4.06
N ARG A 306 0.72 -17.37 3.57
CA ARG A 306 -0.49 -18.13 3.21
C ARG A 306 -1.37 -18.55 4.40
N HIS A 307 -0.81 -18.70 5.59
CA HIS A 307 -1.54 -19.21 6.75
C HIS A 307 -2.18 -18.13 7.64
N LYS A 308 -1.99 -16.83 7.34
CA LYS A 308 -2.42 -15.71 8.20
C LYS A 308 -2.94 -14.48 7.47
N VAL A 309 -3.66 -14.71 6.36
CA VAL A 309 -4.26 -13.69 5.47
C VAL A 309 -5.06 -12.63 6.23
N SER A 310 -5.76 -13.01 7.31
CA SER A 310 -6.59 -12.08 8.08
C SER A 310 -5.79 -11.02 8.84
N HIS A 311 -4.54 -11.27 9.26
CA HIS A 311 -3.77 -10.26 9.99
C HIS A 311 -3.26 -9.14 9.07
N PHE A 312 -2.95 -9.50 7.82
CA PHE A 312 -2.50 -8.56 6.79
C PHE A 312 -3.64 -7.65 6.32
N SER A 313 -4.89 -8.09 6.50
CA SER A 313 -6.07 -7.38 6.02
C SER A 313 -7.08 -6.97 7.09
N ARG A 314 -6.91 -7.38 8.35
CA ARG A 314 -7.80 -7.06 9.49
C ARG A 314 -7.03 -6.69 10.76
N GLY A 315 -5.69 -6.63 10.69
CA GLY A 315 -4.85 -6.11 11.76
C GLY A 315 -4.93 -4.58 11.84
N LEU A 316 -4.57 -4.04 13.01
CA LEU A 316 -4.36 -2.61 13.20
C LEU A 316 -2.93 -2.22 12.83
N VAL A 317 -1.96 -3.00 13.34
CA VAL A 317 -0.52 -2.79 13.17
C VAL A 317 0.18 -4.13 12.98
N ILE A 318 1.18 -4.19 12.10
CA ILE A 318 2.02 -5.36 11.88
C ILE A 318 3.51 -4.98 11.92
N GLY A 319 4.31 -5.75 12.64
CA GLY A 319 5.72 -5.41 12.87
C GLY A 319 6.45 -6.31 13.88
N SER A 320 7.60 -5.86 14.33
CA SER A 320 8.32 -6.43 15.47
C SER A 320 7.57 -6.18 16.78
N GLN A 321 7.90 -6.94 17.83
CA GLN A 321 7.30 -6.72 19.15
C GLN A 321 7.59 -5.30 19.66
N LEU A 322 8.85 -4.86 19.60
CA LEU A 322 9.27 -3.52 20.03
C LEU A 322 8.48 -2.42 19.31
N PHE A 323 8.31 -2.54 17.99
CA PHE A 323 7.53 -1.57 17.22
C PHE A 323 6.07 -1.54 17.68
N LEU A 324 5.45 -2.70 17.90
CA LEU A 324 4.05 -2.77 18.33
C LEU A 324 3.84 -2.26 19.76
N ASP A 325 4.80 -2.51 20.65
CA ASP A 325 4.70 -2.10 22.04
C ASP A 325 4.88 -0.57 22.16
N ASP A 326 5.79 0.05 21.40
CA ASP A 326 5.91 1.51 21.31
C ASP A 326 4.65 2.17 20.72
N VAL A 327 4.12 1.61 19.63
CA VAL A 327 2.83 2.01 19.04
C VAL A 327 1.72 1.94 20.10
N PHE A 328 1.67 0.85 20.87
CA PHE A 328 0.66 0.63 21.90
C PHE A 328 0.75 1.64 23.04
N LEU A 329 1.96 1.94 23.53
CA LEU A 329 2.17 2.94 24.59
C LEU A 329 1.61 4.31 24.20
N GLN A 330 1.84 4.73 22.96
CA GLN A 330 1.38 6.04 22.45
C GLN A 330 -0.13 6.07 22.17
N THR A 331 -0.80 4.93 22.20
CA THR A 331 -2.21 4.80 21.82
C THR A 331 -3.03 4.00 22.84
N LYS A 332 -2.51 3.87 24.07
CA LYS A 332 -3.09 3.07 25.15
C LYS A 332 -4.54 3.46 25.46
N GLU A 333 -4.85 4.75 25.35
CA GLU A 333 -6.19 5.33 25.55
C GLU A 333 -7.28 4.74 24.65
N TYR A 334 -6.93 4.16 23.49
CA TYR A 334 -7.89 3.53 22.56
C TYR A 334 -8.15 2.05 22.84
N PHE A 335 -7.53 1.51 23.90
CA PHE A 335 -7.64 0.11 24.30
C PHE A 335 -8.23 0.00 25.71
N GLY A 336 -8.89 -1.12 26.00
CA GLY A 336 -9.44 -1.37 27.33
C GLY A 336 -8.38 -1.33 28.42
N GLU A 337 -8.73 -0.78 29.58
CA GLU A 337 -7.84 -0.55 30.72
C GLU A 337 -7.06 -1.80 31.16
N LYS A 338 -7.65 -2.99 30.99
CA LYS A 338 -7.04 -4.28 31.33
C LYS A 338 -5.95 -4.73 30.34
N ARG A 339 -5.78 -4.05 29.20
CA ARG A 339 -4.77 -4.40 28.20
C ARG A 339 -3.43 -3.81 28.60
N THR A 340 -2.48 -4.67 28.92
CA THR A 340 -1.12 -4.28 29.35
C THR A 340 -0.07 -4.39 28.24
N SER A 341 -0.40 -5.02 27.10
CA SER A 341 0.46 -5.12 25.92
C SER A 341 -0.32 -5.10 24.60
N GLY A 342 0.29 -4.51 23.58
CA GLY A 342 -0.30 -4.38 22.23
C GLY A 342 0.05 -5.56 21.32
N ALA A 343 1.29 -6.03 21.39
CA ALA A 343 1.81 -7.07 20.52
C ALA A 343 1.18 -8.43 20.80
N ARG A 344 0.68 -9.08 19.74
CA ARG A 344 0.32 -10.50 19.76
C ARG A 344 1.19 -11.22 18.76
N LYS A 345 2.00 -12.16 19.24
CA LYS A 345 2.78 -13.05 18.38
C LYS A 345 1.82 -13.75 17.45
N LEU A 346 2.12 -13.71 16.16
CA LEU A 346 1.33 -14.44 15.18
C LEU A 346 1.50 -15.94 15.48
N ARG A 347 0.49 -16.61 16.05
CA ARG A 347 0.54 -18.05 16.39
C ARG A 347 0.54 -18.93 15.15
N SER A 348 1.68 -19.49 14.76
CA SER A 348 1.73 -20.75 13.99
C SER A 348 2.98 -21.52 14.46
N LYS A 349 2.90 -22.85 14.49
CA LYS A 349 3.99 -23.76 14.87
C LYS A 349 5.28 -23.54 14.05
N GLN A 350 5.19 -22.81 12.93
CA GLN A 350 6.29 -22.50 12.01
C GLN A 350 6.97 -21.14 12.27
N TRP A 351 6.40 -20.27 13.12
CA TRP A 351 6.96 -18.93 13.42
C TRP A 351 7.99 -18.94 14.56
N SER A 352 8.06 -20.03 15.33
CA SER A 352 8.92 -20.16 16.50
C SER A 352 10.40 -20.39 16.16
N LYS A 353 10.74 -20.69 14.90
CA LYS A 353 12.11 -21.01 14.48
C LYS A 353 12.83 -19.89 13.70
N SER A 354 12.15 -18.79 13.36
CA SER A 354 12.77 -17.66 12.66
C SER A 354 13.27 -16.60 13.66
N PRO A 355 14.50 -16.07 13.49
CA PRO A 355 15.04 -15.02 14.37
C PRO A 355 14.24 -13.71 14.31
N LYS A 356 13.41 -13.48 13.28
CA LYS A 356 12.56 -12.29 13.12
C LYS A 356 11.08 -12.63 13.28
N THR A 357 10.62 -12.72 14.53
CA THR A 357 9.22 -13.02 14.84
C THR A 357 8.29 -11.82 14.53
N ILE A 358 7.29 -12.02 13.67
CA ILE A 358 6.27 -10.99 13.35
C ILE A 358 5.12 -11.03 14.36
N HIS A 359 4.70 -9.84 14.75
CA HIS A 359 3.60 -9.59 15.67
C HIS A 359 2.53 -8.77 14.96
N ALA A 360 1.29 -8.93 15.42
CA ALA A 360 0.17 -8.08 15.01
C ALA A 360 -0.53 -7.51 16.22
N MET A 361 -0.99 -6.26 16.11
CA MET A 361 -1.88 -5.63 17.05
C MET A 361 -3.28 -5.59 16.43
N ARG A 362 -4.30 -5.95 17.22
CA ARG A 362 -5.72 -5.94 16.83
C ARG A 362 -6.56 -5.18 17.85
N ASP A 363 -7.79 -4.87 17.46
CA ASP A 363 -8.91 -4.46 18.31
C ASP A 363 -8.67 -3.20 19.14
N ILE A 364 -9.11 -2.06 18.61
CA ILE A 364 -9.39 -0.84 19.39
C ILE A 364 -10.80 -0.96 19.99
N GLN A 365 -10.96 -0.55 21.24
CA GLN A 365 -12.26 -0.59 21.93
C GLN A 365 -12.98 0.76 21.88
N VAL A 366 -12.25 1.85 21.60
CA VAL A 366 -12.75 3.22 21.54
C VAL A 366 -12.37 3.82 20.18
N GLU A 367 -13.29 4.55 19.53
CA GLU A 367 -12.98 5.28 18.29
C GLU A 367 -12.06 6.47 18.61
N PRO A 368 -10.89 6.62 17.94
CA PRO A 368 -10.09 7.82 18.04
C PRO A 368 -10.84 9.00 17.41
N PRO A 369 -10.64 10.22 17.95
CA PRO A 369 -11.29 11.40 17.41
C PRO A 369 -10.96 11.57 15.92
N PRO A 370 -11.86 12.15 15.12
CA PRO A 370 -11.55 12.46 13.73
C PRO A 370 -10.28 13.32 13.67
N PRO A 371 -9.41 13.13 12.66
CA PRO A 371 -8.27 14.02 12.50
C PRO A 371 -8.77 15.46 12.39
N SER A 372 -8.22 16.35 13.22
CA SER A 372 -8.41 17.80 13.15
C SER A 372 -8.03 18.34 11.77
#